data_AF-X1SI20-F1
#
_entry.id   AF-X1SI20-F1
#
_cell.length_a   1.000
_cell.length_b   1.000
_cell.length_c   1.000
_cell.angle_alpha   90.00
_cell.angle_beta   90.00
_cell.angle_gamma   90.00
#
_symmetry.space_group_name_H-M   'P 1'
#
loop_
_entity.id
_entity.type
_entity.pdbx_description
1 polymer ?
#
loop_
_entity_poly.entity_id
_entity_poly.type
_entity_poly.pdbx_seq_one_letter_code
_entity_poly.pdbx_strand_id
1 'polypeptide(L)'
;MLNGELVSAYIIWEGKGAWNIILEANTWPPDTETTTAWKVRNTGDEAAIFKVKFMGLESASILLYPEQEATFHLYPVTPSPGTYDYTLDIV
;
A
#
# COMPACT_ATOMS: atom_id res chain seq x y z
N MET A 1 9.72 16.42 11.75
CA MET A 1 8.65 16.13 10.76
C MET A 1 9.13 14.90 10.02
N LEU A 2 8.56 13.73 10.29
CA LEU A 2 8.98 12.48 9.68
C LEU A 2 8.42 12.44 8.25
N ASN A 3 9.29 12.49 7.25
CA ASN A 3 8.91 12.38 5.85
C ASN A 3 9.20 10.95 5.38
N GLY A 4 8.15 10.21 5.06
CA GLY A 4 8.25 8.93 4.37
C GLY A 4 7.75 9.10 2.94
N GLU A 5 8.49 8.55 2.00
CA GLU A 5 8.16 8.62 0.57
C GLU A 5 7.65 7.26 0.09
N LEU A 6 6.49 7.26 -0.59
CA LEU A 6 6.04 6.12 -1.36
C LEU A 6 6.80 6.10 -2.69
N VAL A 7 7.72 5.14 -2.83
CA VAL A 7 8.56 5.04 -4.04
C VAL A 7 7.77 4.44 -5.20
N SER A 8 6.88 3.49 -4.93
CA SER A 8 6.00 2.86 -5.94
C SER A 8 4.93 1.96 -5.32
N ALA A 9 3.73 1.95 -5.88
CA ALA A 9 2.65 1.00 -5.56
C ALA A 9 2.20 0.24 -6.82
N TYR A 10 2.09 -1.09 -6.72
CA TYR A 10 1.71 -1.98 -7.84
C TYR A 10 0.57 -2.93 -7.44
N ILE A 11 -0.34 -3.25 -8.38
CA ILE A 11 -1.38 -4.29 -8.22
C ILE A 11 -1.22 -5.40 -9.26
N ILE A 12 -1.38 -6.65 -8.80
CA ILE A 12 -1.76 -7.80 -9.63
C ILE A 12 -3.27 -8.02 -9.52
N TRP A 13 -3.92 -8.11 -10.68
CA TRP A 13 -5.31 -8.55 -10.81
C TRP A 13 -5.33 -9.93 -11.49
N GLU A 14 -5.99 -10.91 -10.89
CA GLU A 14 -6.16 -12.22 -11.51
C GLU A 14 -6.87 -12.08 -12.87
N GLY A 15 -6.20 -12.50 -13.95
CA GLY A 15 -6.68 -12.37 -15.33
C GLY A 15 -5.97 -11.32 -16.20
N LYS A 16 -5.06 -10.50 -15.64
CA LYS A 16 -4.16 -9.65 -16.44
C LYS A 16 -2.70 -9.79 -16.01
N GLY A 17 -1.85 -10.27 -16.93
CA GLY A 17 -0.44 -10.60 -16.66
C GLY A 17 0.52 -9.42 -16.45
N ALA A 18 0.02 -8.21 -16.19
CA ALA A 18 0.86 -7.02 -16.00
C ALA A 18 0.44 -6.23 -14.74
N TRP A 19 1.44 -5.77 -14.00
CA TRP A 19 1.27 -4.90 -12.85
C TRP A 19 0.73 -3.54 -13.28
N ASN A 20 -0.30 -3.03 -12.59
CA ASN A 20 -0.78 -1.65 -12.79
C ASN A 20 -0.33 -0.77 -11.61
N ILE A 21 0.13 0.45 -11.92
CA ILE A 21 0.51 1.44 -10.91
C ILE A 21 -0.77 2.04 -10.31
N ILE A 22 -0.88 2.05 -8.98
CA ILE A 22 -1.94 2.80 -8.30
C ILE A 22 -1.45 4.22 -8.02
N LEU A 23 -2.24 5.20 -8.42
CA LEU A 23 -2.16 6.56 -7.92
C LEU A 23 -3.44 6.81 -7.11
N GLU A 24 -3.36 6.56 -5.80
CA GLU A 24 -4.35 6.85 -4.73
C GLU A 24 -5.70 6.11 -4.75
N ALA A 25 -6.34 5.87 -5.90
CA ALA A 25 -7.65 5.21 -5.97
C ALA A 25 -7.84 4.36 -7.24
N ASN A 26 -8.55 3.23 -7.12
CA ASN A 26 -8.95 2.39 -8.25
C ASN A 26 -10.34 1.80 -8.06
N THR A 27 -11.05 1.57 -9.16
CA THR A 27 -12.36 0.90 -9.17
C THR A 27 -12.20 -0.59 -9.50
N TRP A 28 -12.76 -1.45 -8.65
CA TRP A 28 -12.66 -2.91 -8.77
C TRP A 28 -14.05 -3.57 -8.86
N PRO A 29 -14.19 -4.67 -9.61
CA PRO A 29 -15.33 -5.58 -9.50
C PRO A 29 -15.44 -6.22 -8.10
N PRO A 30 -16.60 -6.75 -7.71
CA PRO A 30 -16.76 -7.47 -6.45
C PRO A 30 -15.95 -8.77 -6.46
N ASP A 31 -15.60 -9.26 -5.27
CA ASP A 31 -14.89 -10.52 -5.04
C ASP A 31 -13.56 -10.61 -5.79
N THR A 32 -12.99 -9.45 -6.15
CA THR A 32 -11.66 -9.39 -6.75
C THR A 32 -10.65 -9.59 -5.65
N GLU A 33 -9.91 -10.70 -5.73
CA GLU A 33 -8.67 -10.89 -4.98
C GLU A 33 -7.61 -9.97 -5.57
N THR A 34 -7.10 -9.07 -4.74
CA THR A 34 -6.04 -8.14 -5.15
C THR A 34 -4.77 -8.48 -4.41
N THR A 35 -3.66 -8.56 -5.14
CA THR A 35 -2.33 -8.56 -4.51
C THR A 35 -1.70 -7.22 -4.79
N THR A 36 -1.47 -6.45 -3.74
CA THR A 36 -0.88 -5.11 -3.84
C THR A 36 0.49 -5.08 -3.15
N ALA A 37 1.49 -4.52 -3.82
CA ALA A 37 2.84 -4.35 -3.29
C ALA A 37 3.20 -2.86 -3.19
N TRP A 38 3.59 -2.40 -2.00
CA TRP A 38 3.98 -1.00 -1.74
C TRP A 38 5.42 -0.96 -1.28
N LYS A 39 6.28 -0.28 -2.05
CA LYS A 39 7.67 -0.04 -1.65
C LYS A 39 7.77 1.33 -0.97
N VAL A 40 8.16 1.33 0.30
CA VAL A 40 8.34 2.54 1.11
C VAL A 40 9.79 2.69 1.54
N ARG A 41 10.25 3.93 1.69
CA ARG A 41 11.56 4.28 2.25
C ARG A 41 11.39 5.30 3.37
N ASN A 42 12.13 5.11 4.46
CA ASN A 42 12.27 6.16 5.47
C ASN A 42 13.34 7.17 5.05
N THR A 43 12.91 8.35 4.63
CA THR A 43 13.78 9.49 4.28
C THR A 43 13.95 10.50 5.43
N GLY A 44 13.38 10.18 6.61
CA GLY A 44 13.56 10.97 7.82
C GLY A 44 14.87 10.65 8.54
N ASP A 45 15.16 11.45 9.56
CA ASP A 45 16.35 11.35 10.43
C ASP A 45 16.11 10.48 11.69
N GLU A 46 14.87 10.06 11.93
CA GLU A 46 14.47 9.22 13.07
C GLU A 46 13.78 7.93 12.59
N ALA A 47 13.72 6.93 13.48
CA ALA A 47 12.94 5.72 13.21
C ALA A 47 11.44 6.02 13.23
N ALA A 48 10.68 5.46 12.29
CA ALA A 48 9.24 5.70 12.16
C ALA A 48 8.48 4.42 11.83
N ILE A 49 7.21 4.37 12.25
CA ILE A 49 6.30 3.27 11.93
C ILE A 49 5.48 3.66 10.70
N PHE A 50 5.65 2.90 9.63
CA PHE A 50 4.86 3.01 8.41
C PHE A 50 3.66 2.08 8.53
N LYS A 51 2.46 2.60 8.27
CA LYS A 51 1.21 1.84 8.36
C LYS A 51 0.43 1.99 7.06
N VAL A 52 0.09 0.88 6.42
CA VAL A 52 -0.80 0.89 5.26
C VAL A 52 -2.20 0.49 5.70
N LYS A 53 -3.18 1.30 5.30
CA LYS A 53 -4.60 1.02 5.50
C LYS A 53 -5.26 0.76 4.15
N PHE A 54 -6.16 -0.22 4.13
CA PHE A 54 -7.10 -0.45 3.03
C PHE A 54 -8.49 -0.10 3.55
N MET A 55 -9.20 0.82 2.88
CA MET A 55 -10.53 1.27 3.31
C MET A 55 -10.58 1.76 4.77
N GLY A 56 -9.51 2.41 5.24
CA GLY A 56 -9.39 2.91 6.62
C GLY A 56 -9.05 1.85 7.68
N LEU A 57 -8.98 0.56 7.31
CA LEU A 57 -8.57 -0.52 8.21
C LEU A 57 -7.06 -0.79 8.07
N GLU A 58 -6.34 -0.81 9.20
CA GLU A 58 -4.91 -1.14 9.20
C GLU A 58 -4.71 -2.55 8.64
N SER A 59 -3.92 -2.64 7.56
CA SER A 59 -3.67 -3.87 6.84
C SER A 59 -2.23 -4.38 7.04
N ALA A 60 -1.26 -3.48 7.21
CA ALA A 60 0.11 -3.82 7.57
C ALA A 60 0.83 -2.65 8.25
N SER A 61 1.82 -2.96 9.09
CA SER A 61 2.70 -1.98 9.69
C SER A 61 4.15 -2.48 9.82
N ILE A 62 5.12 -1.57 9.73
CA ILE A 62 6.55 -1.88 9.88
C ILE A 62 7.31 -0.69 10.47
N LEU A 63 8.30 -0.97 11.31
CA LEU A 63 9.27 0.03 11.79
C LEU A 63 10.44 0.12 10.80
N LEU A 64 10.76 1.34 10.35
CA LEU A 64 11.94 1.61 9.51
C LEU A 64 12.86 2.63 10.17
N TYR A 65 14.14 2.32 10.25
CA TYR A 65 15.19 3.27 10.59
C TYR A 65 15.53 4.16 9.37
N PRO A 66 16.22 5.29 9.55
CA PRO A 66 16.65 6.16 8.44
C PRO A 66 17.32 5.38 7.30
N GLU A 67 16.98 5.76 6.07
CA GLU A 67 17.44 5.16 4.80
C GLU A 67 17.00 3.71 4.54
N GLN A 68 16.26 3.08 5.46
CA GLN A 68 15.75 1.73 5.24
C GLN A 68 14.55 1.73 4.29
N GLU A 69 14.42 0.62 3.56
CA GLU A 69 13.30 0.34 2.67
C GLU A 69 12.59 -0.95 3.08
N ALA A 70 11.29 -1.01 2.83
CA ALA A 70 10.52 -2.23 2.92
C ALA A 70 9.46 -2.31 1.84
N THR A 71 8.96 -3.52 1.61
CA THR A 71 7.82 -3.78 0.74
C THR A 71 6.69 -4.36 1.57
N PHE A 72 5.52 -3.71 1.55
CA PHE A 72 4.30 -4.29 2.08
C PHE A 72 3.64 -5.14 1.01
N HIS A 73 3.24 -6.36 1.37
CA HIS A 73 2.38 -7.21 0.55
C HIS A 73 1.01 -7.28 1.20
N LEU A 74 0.00 -6.77 0.49
CA LEU A 74 -1.39 -6.73 0.96
C LEU A 74 -2.24 -7.62 0.06
N TYR A 75 -3.12 -8.38 0.69
CA TYR A 75 -4.04 -9.30 0.03
C TYR A 75 -5.51 -8.98 0.35
N PRO A 76 -6.01 -7.75 0.08
CA PRO A 76 -7.40 -7.45 0.38
C PRO A 76 -8.33 -8.11 -0.65
N VAL A 77 -9.49 -8.55 -0.15
CA VAL A 77 -10.62 -9.01 -0.96
C VAL A 77 -11.65 -7.89 -1.01
N THR A 78 -12.06 -7.51 -2.21
CA THR A 78 -13.07 -6.46 -2.40
C THR A 78 -14.47 -7.02 -2.15
N PRO A 79 -15.23 -6.50 -1.16
CA PRO A 79 -16.54 -7.06 -0.81
C PRO A 79 -17.67 -6.71 -1.80
N SER A 80 -17.47 -5.72 -2.67
CA SER A 80 -18.48 -5.23 -3.63
C SER A 80 -17.85 -4.51 -4.83
N PRO A 81 -18.58 -4.22 -5.92
CA PRO A 81 -18.04 -3.34 -6.95
C PRO A 81 -17.91 -1.91 -6.42
N GLY A 82 -16.76 -1.26 -6.60
CA GLY A 82 -16.59 0.10 -6.09
C GLY A 82 -15.17 0.65 -6.22
N THR A 83 -15.00 1.91 -5.81
CA THR A 83 -13.68 2.53 -5.65
C THR A 83 -13.16 2.23 -4.27
N TYR A 84 -11.91 1.78 -4.20
CA TYR A 84 -11.24 1.40 -2.97
C TYR A 84 -9.97 2.22 -2.78
N ASP A 85 -9.80 2.74 -1.57
CA ASP A 85 -8.71 3.63 -1.21
C ASP A 85 -7.67 2.90 -0.37
N TYR A 86 -6.41 3.28 -0.60
CA TYR A 86 -5.29 2.89 0.23
C TYR A 86 -4.65 4.16 0.80
N THR A 87 -4.30 4.14 2.08
CA THR A 87 -3.57 5.25 2.72
C THR A 87 -2.30 4.75 3.38
N LEU A 88 -1.25 5.57 3.33
CA LEU A 88 -0.02 5.36 4.09
C LEU A 88 0.04 6.40 5.20
N ASP A 89 0.03 5.93 6.44
CA ASP A 89 0.24 6.75 7.63
C ASP A 89 1.66 6.52 8.17
N ILE A 90 2.29 7.58 8.68
CA ILE A 90 3.63 7.55 9.28
C ILE A 90 3.50 8.09 10.70
N VAL A 91 3.95 7.31 11.68
CA VAL A 91 3.85 7.60 13.12
C VAL A 91 5.22 7.56 13.77
#